data_AF-A0A6V8CHY3-F1
#
_entry.id   AF-A0A6V8CHY3-F1
#
_cell.length_a   1.000
_cell.length_b   1.000
_cell.length_c   1.000
_cell.angle_alpha   90.00
_cell.angle_beta   90.00
_cell.angle_gamma   90.00
#
_symmetry.space_group_name_H-M   'P 1'
#
loop_
_entity.id
_entity.type
_entity.pdbx_description
1 polymer ?
#
loop_
_entity_poly.entity_id
_entity_poly.type
_entity_poly.pdbx_seq_one_letter_code
_entity_poly.pdbx_strand_id
1 'polypeptide(L)' 'MIAEVERIPFDMPEAEAELVEGWWTEYGGMRWGLLFAAEYMRTYAACILFALFFMGGWHA' A
#
# COMPACT_ATOMS: atom_id res chain seq x y z
N MET A 1 -10.65 -1.98 2.73
CA MET A 1 -9.45 -2.19 1.90
C MET A 1 -8.61 -0.93 1.77
N ILE A 2 -9.16 0.23 1.37
CA ILE A 2 -8.36 1.47 1.21
C ILE A 2 -7.58 1.86 2.47
N ALA A 3 -8.20 1.79 3.67
CA ALA A 3 -7.51 2.09 4.92
C ALA A 3 -6.35 1.12 5.24
N GLU A 4 -6.45 -0.15 4.81
CA GLU A 4 -5.44 -1.18 5.09
C GLU A 4 -4.20 -1.05 4.20
N VAL A 5 -4.38 -0.42 3.04
CA VAL A 5 -3.27 -0.16 2.11
C VAL A 5 -2.55 1.15 2.51
N GLU A 6 -3.04 1.86 3.51
CA GLU A 6 -2.42 3.09 4.04
C GLU A 6 -2.25 4.17 2.96
N ARG A 7 -3.21 4.24 2.01
CA ARG A 7 -3.29 5.29 0.99
C ARG A 7 -4.15 6.45 1.46
N ILE A 8 -3.85 7.64 0.94
CA ILE A 8 -4.59 8.88 1.19
C ILE A 8 -6.11 8.59 1.11
N PRO A 9 -6.90 8.94 2.13
CA PRO A 9 -6.58 9.77 3.29
C PRO A 9 -6.16 9.02 4.58
N PHE A 10 -5.79 7.73 4.50
CA PHE A 10 -5.50 6.86 5.66
C PHE A 10 -4.00 6.54 5.81
N ASP A 11 -3.14 7.44 5.38
CA ASP A 11 -1.68 7.36 5.36
C ASP A 11 -1.02 7.92 6.64
N MET A 12 -1.72 7.84 7.79
CA MET A 12 -1.26 8.37 9.08
C MET A 12 0.19 7.99 9.47
N PRO A 13 0.69 6.77 9.18
CA PRO A 13 2.09 6.41 9.50
C PRO A 13 3.15 7.06 8.59
N GLU A 14 2.77 7.51 7.38
CA GLU A 14 3.68 8.10 6.38
C GLU A 14 3.50 9.61 6.25
N ALA A 15 2.36 10.15 6.68
CA ALA A 15 1.91 11.53 6.50
C ALA A 15 3.04 12.57 6.55
N GLU A 16 3.43 13.08 5.37
CA GLU A 16 4.56 14.01 5.21
C GLU A 16 4.43 15.28 6.06
N ALA A 17 3.19 15.74 6.26
CA ALA A 17 2.89 16.94 7.02
C ALA A 17 3.23 16.83 8.51
N GLU A 18 3.23 15.62 9.06
CA GLU A 18 3.43 15.36 10.50
C GLU A 18 4.71 14.57 10.79
N LEU A 19 5.07 13.61 9.92
CA LEU A 19 6.09 12.59 10.21
C LEU A 19 7.23 12.52 9.18
N VAL A 20 7.28 13.40 8.17
CA VAL A 20 8.36 13.44 7.15
C VAL A 20 8.59 12.07 6.53
N GLU A 21 7.62 11.54 5.77
CA GLU A 21 7.62 10.18 5.20
C GLU A 21 7.69 9.04 6.26
N GLY A 22 7.62 9.34 7.56
CA GLY A 22 7.51 8.35 8.62
C GLY A 22 8.64 7.32 8.62
N TRP A 23 8.28 6.04 8.72
CA TRP A 23 9.21 4.91 8.83
C TRP A 23 10.06 4.69 7.57
N TRP A 24 9.71 5.30 6.43
CA TRP A 24 10.53 5.24 5.22
C TRP A 24 11.93 5.82 5.41
N THR A 25 12.05 6.82 6.28
CA THR A 25 13.32 7.51 6.55
C THR A 25 14.31 6.67 7.34
N GLU A 26 13.84 5.61 7.99
CA GLU A 26 14.69 4.71 8.81
C GLU A 26 15.39 3.63 7.97
N TYR A 27 14.95 3.41 6.73
CA TYR A 27 15.46 2.35 5.85
C TYR A 27 16.04 2.92 4.55
N GLY A 28 17.19 2.39 4.12
CA GLY A 28 17.84 2.75 2.86
C GLY A 28 18.18 1.57 1.96
N GLY A 29 18.59 1.86 0.73
CA GLY A 29 19.09 0.88 -0.23
C GLY A 29 18.09 -0.26 -0.51
N MET A 30 18.56 -1.50 -0.42
CA MET A 30 17.73 -2.68 -0.72
C MET A 30 16.57 -2.87 0.26
N ARG A 31 16.72 -2.48 1.53
CA ARG A 31 15.65 -2.61 2.53
C ARG A 31 14.49 -1.70 2.20
N TRP A 32 14.79 -0.45 1.86
CA TRP A 32 13.80 0.50 1.35
C TRP A 32 13.06 -0.07 0.13
N GLY A 33 13.79 -0.62 -0.85
CA GLY A 33 13.18 -1.22 -2.03
C GLY A 33 12.26 -2.41 -1.74
N LEU A 34 12.60 -3.27 -0.78
CA LEU A 34 11.76 -4.40 -0.39
C LEU A 34 10.47 -3.96 0.32
N LEU A 35 10.59 -2.94 1.17
CA LEU A 35 9.44 -2.36 1.87
C LEU A 35 8.48 -1.69 0.87
N PHE A 36 9.03 -0.97 -0.11
CA PHE A 36 8.26 -0.37 -1.21
C PHE A 36 7.54 -1.42 -2.04
N ALA A 37 8.24 -2.50 -2.40
CA ALA A 37 7.61 -3.61 -3.11
C ALA A 37 6.47 -4.26 -2.31
N ALA A 38 6.65 -4.44 -0.99
CA ALA A 38 5.63 -5.02 -0.12
C ALA A 38 4.35 -4.18 -0.05
N GLU A 39 4.48 -2.86 0.03
CA GLU A 39 3.37 -1.93 0.09
C GLU A 39 2.55 -1.94 -1.22
N TYR A 40 3.24 -1.98 -2.37
CA TYR A 40 2.60 -2.15 -3.67
C TYR A 40 1.92 -3.51 -3.82
N MET A 41 2.55 -4.59 -3.35
CA MET A 41 1.93 -5.93 -3.35
C MET A 41 0.63 -5.94 -2.56
N ARG A 42 0.57 -5.27 -1.40
CA ARG A 42 -0.65 -5.12 -0.60
C ARG A 42 -1.74 -4.35 -1.36
N THR A 43 -1.35 -3.29 -2.09
CA THR A 43 -2.25 -2.54 -2.97
C THR A 43 -2.84 -3.44 -4.06
N TYR A 44 -1.99 -4.19 -4.78
CA TYR A 44 -2.44 -5.08 -5.83
C TYR A 44 -3.32 -6.20 -5.30
N ALA A 45 -2.99 -6.80 -4.16
CA ALA A 45 -3.83 -7.82 -3.53
C ALA A 45 -5.23 -7.28 -3.25
N ALA A 46 -5.35 -6.05 -2.74
CA ALA A 46 -6.64 -5.41 -2.51
C ALA A 46 -7.43 -5.20 -3.82
N CYS A 47 -6.78 -4.75 -4.88
CA CYS A 47 -7.40 -4.60 -6.21
C CYS A 47 -7.87 -5.94 -6.79
N ILE A 48 -7.04 -6.99 -6.68
CA ILE A 48 -7.38 -8.33 -7.17
C ILE A 48 -8.59 -8.87 -6.41
N LEU A 49 -8.60 -8.77 -5.08
CA LEU A 49 -9.75 -9.20 -4.27
C LEU A 49 -11.02 -8.42 -4.64
N PHE A 50 -10.91 -7.11 -4.87
CA PHE A 50 -12.03 -6.31 -5.33
C PHE A 50 -12.56 -6.77 -6.69
N ALA A 51 -11.66 -7.00 -7.65
CA ALA A 51 -12.04 -7.48 -8.98
C ALA A 51 -12.71 -8.86 -8.94
N LEU A 52 -12.20 -9.77 -8.10
CA LEU A 52 -12.77 -11.11 -7.91
C LEU A 52 -14.17 -11.08 -7.30
N PHE A 53 -14.39 -10.25 -6.28
CA PHE A 53 -15.67 -10.22 -5.57
C PHE A 53 -16.74 -9.34 -6.24
N PHE A 54 -16.34 -8.26 -6.90
CA PHE A 54 -17.29 -7.24 -7.38
C PHE A 54 -17.28 -7.02 -8.89
N MET A 55 -16.22 -7.42 -9.61
CA MET A 55 -16.11 -7.21 -11.07
C MET A 55 -16.24 -8.50 -11.89
N GLY A 56 -16.65 -9.61 -11.26
CA GLY A 56 -16.89 -10.89 -11.93
C GLY A 56 -15.64 -11.73 -12.18
N GLY A 57 -14.47 -11.30 -11.70
CA GLY A 57 -13.24 -12.09 -11.70
C GLY A 57 -12.73 -12.44 -13.10
N TRP A 58 -12.33 -13.70 -13.29
CA TRP A 58 -11.64 -14.17 -14.50
C TRP A 58 -12.56 -14.69 -15.61
N HIS A 59 -13.82 -15.00 -15.28
CA HIS A 59 -14.76 -15.70 -16.16
C HIS A 59 -16.00 -14.87 -16.53
N ALA A 60 -16.02 -13.58 -16.19
CA ALA A 60 -17.07 -12.66 -16.59
C ALA A 60 -17.06 -12.38 -18.10
#